data_AF-A0A2E6H2D0-F1
#
_entry.id   AF-A0A2E6H2D0-F1
#
_cell.length_a   1.000
_cell.length_b   1.000
_cell.length_c   1.000
_cell.angle_alpha   90.00
_cell.angle_beta   90.00
_cell.angle_gamma   90.00
#
_symmetry.space_group_name_H-M   'P 1'
#
loop_
_entity.id
_entity.type
_entity.pdbx_description
1 polymer ?
#
loop_
_entity_poly.entity_id
_entity_poly.type
_entity_poly.pdbx_seq_one_letter_code
_entity_poly.pdbx_strand_id
1 'polypeptide(L)'
;MTQKIVLLLLLLPITSFAVPIDWHGVFGVDTTLIDNYRRVQSKVDNSATANVGSQEVALGSGAHANASFQSYLFRLNPTMIINDAATFKGEITSGYGRGGRLGDNSTQTANSTDGMGTALYMHNAPAGDDLVLNKMYVELYSDTATYVIGRHTAHWGLGVLVNSGDDTWDRHTFIRDGITLKFKIGNFKIEPYWSKVSSTGSLTRASKIKEYGFSLLYDNNDSDLALGLLFGKKANSKFNTTITRDGTNAIGETDVKVTDLYFRKGFGNLSLALEVPILSGELGNAFNSTQEAKYKAKAIIFKGSFQANESWAFGVDAGTVSGESGDTSSYDAMYLNPNYQVAKLLFRYNRRAIGAANRNVYDSYITNAMFAKLGLDYSSESWLFKSAFIWAVAKETATAGSNAFNHTSNTAFSAVTNQDDQLGYEIDLSIDYKWNNEITVGSSAAYLFTGEYWAYTNSTTQINKAENSFLLQLRTSIDF
;
A
#
# COMPACT_ATOMS: atom_id res chain seq x y z
N MET A 1 -6.27 -64.88 16.96
CA MET A 1 -5.85 -63.59 17.55
C MET A 1 -5.19 -62.81 16.43
N THR A 2 -5.54 -61.58 16.03
CA THR A 2 -6.47 -60.56 16.51
C THR A 2 -6.57 -59.57 15.34
N GLN A 3 -7.62 -59.64 14.53
CA GLN A 3 -7.97 -58.62 13.53
C GLN A 3 -9.43 -58.24 13.78
N LYS A 4 -9.68 -57.34 14.74
CA LYS A 4 -10.91 -56.54 14.85
C LYS A 4 -10.59 -55.32 15.72
N ILE A 5 -11.27 -54.21 15.44
CA ILE A 5 -11.21 -52.89 16.09
C ILE A 5 -10.20 -51.94 15.45
N VAL A 6 -10.55 -51.35 14.29
CA VAL A 6 -10.53 -49.89 14.03
C VAL A 6 -11.47 -49.59 12.84
N LEU A 7 -12.78 -49.83 13.01
CA LEU A 7 -13.79 -49.31 12.08
C LEU A 7 -15.05 -48.93 12.85
N LEU A 8 -14.91 -47.98 13.78
CA LEU A 8 -16.02 -47.41 14.53
C LEU A 8 -15.76 -45.92 14.85
N LEU A 9 -15.26 -45.17 13.88
CA LEU A 9 -15.05 -43.71 13.98
C LEU A 9 -15.73 -42.92 12.84
N LEU A 10 -16.57 -43.57 12.02
CA LEU A 10 -17.23 -42.94 10.84
C LEU A 10 -18.76 -42.86 10.94
N LEU A 11 -19.35 -43.03 12.12
CA LEU A 11 -20.81 -42.95 12.31
C LEU A 11 -21.21 -42.09 13.53
N LEU A 12 -20.45 -41.03 13.80
CA LEU A 12 -21.01 -39.95 14.62
C LEU A 12 -21.86 -39.08 13.68
N PRO A 13 -23.18 -38.94 13.92
CA PRO A 13 -23.97 -37.95 13.22
C PRO A 13 -23.42 -36.58 13.62
N ILE A 14 -22.64 -35.97 12.73
CA ILE A 14 -22.33 -34.55 12.84
C ILE A 14 -23.69 -33.89 12.62
N THR A 15 -24.31 -33.44 13.71
CA THR A 15 -25.42 -32.50 13.61
C THR A 15 -24.84 -31.28 12.91
N SER A 16 -25.08 -31.19 11.59
CA SER A 16 -24.83 -29.99 10.82
C SER A 16 -25.82 -28.96 11.35
N PHE A 17 -25.38 -28.18 12.34
CA PHE A 17 -25.99 -26.88 12.58
C PHE A 17 -25.58 -26.03 11.40
N ALA A 18 -26.47 -25.94 10.40
CA ALA A 18 -26.30 -25.02 9.29
C ALA A 18 -26.41 -23.60 9.83
N VAL A 19 -25.30 -23.06 10.33
CA VAL A 19 -25.17 -21.63 10.49
C VAL A 19 -25.02 -21.07 9.07
N PRO A 20 -25.84 -20.12 8.63
CA PRO A 20 -25.69 -19.54 7.30
C PRO A 20 -24.31 -18.90 7.19
N ILE A 21 -23.50 -19.43 6.27
CA ILE A 21 -22.21 -18.85 5.89
C ILE A 21 -22.40 -18.28 4.49
N ASP A 22 -22.32 -16.96 4.39
CA ASP A 22 -22.30 -16.27 3.12
C ASP A 22 -20.84 -16.13 2.67
N TRP A 23 -20.56 -16.64 1.48
CA TRP A 23 -19.24 -16.55 0.87
C TRP A 23 -19.24 -15.42 -0.13
N HIS A 24 -18.43 -14.41 0.17
CA HIS A 24 -18.13 -13.35 -0.77
C HIS A 24 -16.65 -13.41 -1.12
N GLY A 25 -16.23 -12.74 -2.20
CA GLY A 25 -14.84 -12.76 -2.56
C GLY A 25 -14.53 -12.07 -3.86
N VAL A 26 -13.25 -12.14 -4.20
CA VAL A 26 -12.72 -11.65 -5.47
C VAL A 26 -11.74 -12.65 -6.01
N PHE A 27 -11.87 -12.96 -7.30
CA PHE A 27 -10.82 -13.59 -8.08
C PHE A 27 -10.45 -12.68 -9.25
N GLY A 28 -9.17 -12.36 -9.38
CA GLY A 28 -8.64 -11.52 -10.45
C GLY A 28 -7.43 -12.16 -11.10
N VAL A 29 -7.29 -11.99 -12.42
CA VAL A 29 -6.08 -12.33 -13.18
C VAL A 29 -5.70 -11.18 -14.09
N ASP A 30 -4.41 -10.85 -14.14
CA ASP A 30 -3.87 -9.84 -15.03
C ASP A 30 -2.62 -10.34 -15.77
N THR A 31 -2.38 -9.74 -16.93
CA THR A 31 -1.15 -9.85 -17.70
C THR A 31 -0.63 -8.46 -17.94
N THR A 32 0.62 -8.21 -17.54
CA THR A 32 1.26 -6.90 -17.62
C THR A 32 2.52 -6.99 -18.45
N LEU A 33 2.65 -6.08 -19.41
CA LEU A 33 3.85 -5.83 -20.20
C LEU A 33 4.36 -4.44 -19.86
N ILE A 34 5.66 -4.33 -19.59
CA ILE A 34 6.34 -3.05 -19.38
C ILE A 34 7.59 -3.04 -20.25
N ASP A 35 7.64 -2.10 -21.19
CA ASP A 35 8.86 -1.82 -21.93
C ASP A 35 9.73 -0.85 -21.16
N ASN A 36 11.04 -1.14 -21.17
CA ASN A 36 12.05 -0.40 -20.44
C ASN A 36 11.67 -0.10 -18.98
N TYR A 37 11.52 -1.14 -18.16
CA TYR A 37 11.20 -0.96 -16.76
C TYR A 37 12.31 -0.21 -15.99
N ARG A 38 13.53 -0.13 -16.54
CA ARG A 38 14.67 0.59 -15.93
C ARG A 38 14.61 2.09 -16.11
N ARG A 39 13.82 2.60 -17.08
CA ARG A 39 13.65 4.03 -17.38
C ARG A 39 14.93 4.73 -17.88
N VAL A 40 15.89 3.98 -18.41
CA VAL A 40 17.19 4.52 -18.78
C VAL A 40 17.73 3.90 -20.06
N GLN A 41 18.50 4.68 -20.82
CA GLN A 41 19.07 4.25 -22.12
C GLN A 41 20.18 3.21 -21.98
N SER A 42 20.94 3.25 -20.88
CA SER A 42 22.08 2.34 -20.69
C SER A 42 21.62 0.87 -20.73
N LYS A 43 22.24 0.08 -21.61
CA LYS A 43 22.09 -1.37 -21.66
C LYS A 43 23.06 -2.12 -20.74
N VAL A 44 23.92 -1.37 -20.05
CA VAL A 44 24.82 -1.90 -19.02
C VAL A 44 24.17 -1.67 -17.67
N ASP A 45 24.26 -2.68 -16.80
CA ASP A 45 23.81 -2.56 -15.42
C ASP A 45 24.90 -1.89 -14.57
N ASN A 46 24.67 -0.63 -14.18
CA ASN A 46 25.55 0.10 -13.25
C ASN A 46 24.93 0.21 -11.85
N SER A 47 23.85 -0.52 -11.56
CA SER A 47 23.11 -0.42 -10.29
C SER A 47 23.83 -1.08 -9.11
N ALA A 48 24.72 -2.06 -9.37
CA ALA A 48 25.26 -2.94 -8.34
C ALA A 48 26.72 -2.69 -7.93
N THR A 49 27.52 -1.93 -8.69
CA THR A 49 29.00 -2.12 -8.63
C THR A 49 29.89 -0.89 -8.56
N ALA A 50 29.39 0.35 -8.56
CA ALA A 50 30.30 1.51 -8.46
C ALA A 50 29.77 2.75 -7.72
N ASN A 51 28.46 3.01 -7.70
CA ASN A 51 27.94 4.31 -7.27
C ASN A 51 26.78 4.18 -6.29
N VAL A 52 27.10 4.16 -5.00
CA VAL A 52 26.09 4.22 -3.92
C VAL A 52 25.19 5.43 -4.16
N GLY A 53 23.88 5.25 -4.18
CA GLY A 53 22.92 6.34 -4.43
C GLY A 53 22.35 6.43 -5.84
N SER A 54 22.83 5.61 -6.79
CA SER A 54 22.24 5.50 -8.14
C SER A 54 20.73 5.14 -8.09
N GLN A 55 19.93 5.82 -8.91
CA GLN A 55 18.51 5.50 -9.14
C GLN A 55 18.30 4.39 -10.17
N GLU A 56 19.37 3.93 -10.82
CA GLU A 56 19.26 2.85 -11.79
C GLU A 56 18.70 1.57 -11.15
N VAL A 57 17.77 0.95 -11.85
CA VAL A 57 17.28 -0.39 -11.51
C VAL A 57 18.15 -1.43 -12.21
N ALA A 58 18.48 -2.52 -11.51
CA ALA A 58 19.25 -3.64 -12.08
C ALA A 58 18.57 -4.26 -13.31
N LEU A 59 19.37 -4.83 -14.20
CA LEU A 59 18.86 -5.66 -15.30
C LEU A 59 18.28 -6.97 -14.76
N GLY A 60 17.25 -7.46 -15.45
CA GLY A 60 16.64 -8.74 -15.15
C GLY A 60 17.51 -9.89 -15.66
N SER A 61 17.09 -11.12 -15.34
CA SER A 61 17.70 -12.31 -15.91
C SER A 61 17.74 -12.22 -17.45
N GLY A 62 18.87 -12.58 -18.04
CA GLY A 62 19.10 -12.44 -19.48
C GLY A 62 19.49 -11.03 -19.95
N ALA A 63 19.76 -10.08 -19.03
CA ALA A 63 20.20 -8.72 -19.35
C ALA A 63 19.19 -7.92 -20.19
N HIS A 64 17.89 -8.14 -19.96
CA HIS A 64 16.80 -7.42 -20.63
C HIS A 64 16.18 -6.34 -19.73
N ALA A 65 15.73 -5.26 -20.36
CA ALA A 65 15.04 -4.15 -19.71
C ALA A 65 13.50 -4.19 -19.89
N ASN A 66 12.98 -5.25 -20.48
CA ASN A 66 11.54 -5.43 -20.72
C ASN A 66 10.98 -6.47 -19.76
N ALA A 67 9.81 -6.20 -19.21
CA ALA A 67 9.12 -7.06 -18.26
C ALA A 67 7.81 -7.57 -18.84
N SER A 68 7.53 -8.85 -18.61
CA SER A 68 6.25 -9.48 -18.87
C SER A 68 5.95 -10.41 -17.71
N PHE A 69 4.83 -10.18 -17.03
CA PHE A 69 4.40 -11.05 -15.95
C PHE A 69 2.88 -11.15 -15.92
N GLN A 70 2.40 -12.27 -15.42
CA GLN A 70 0.99 -12.51 -15.17
C GLN A 70 0.81 -12.66 -13.67
N SER A 71 -0.23 -12.06 -13.12
CA SER A 71 -0.52 -12.19 -11.71
C SER A 71 -1.97 -12.49 -11.46
N TYR A 72 -2.25 -13.07 -10.30
CA TYR A 72 -3.59 -13.31 -9.84
C TYR A 72 -3.80 -12.66 -8.48
N LEU A 73 -5.06 -12.48 -8.11
CA LEU A 73 -5.52 -12.05 -6.80
C LEU A 73 -6.67 -12.97 -6.39
N PHE A 74 -6.64 -13.43 -5.16
CA PHE A 74 -7.71 -14.26 -4.60
C PHE A 74 -8.03 -13.80 -3.18
N ARG A 75 -9.30 -13.45 -2.95
CA ARG A 75 -9.87 -13.13 -1.65
C ARG A 75 -11.15 -13.92 -1.45
N LEU A 76 -11.28 -14.51 -0.28
CA LEU A 76 -12.48 -15.19 0.19
C LEU A 76 -12.87 -14.64 1.56
N ASN A 77 -14.06 -14.05 1.63
CA ASN A 77 -14.56 -13.24 2.73
C ASN A 77 -15.79 -13.91 3.37
N PRO A 78 -15.63 -15.02 4.12
CA PRO A 78 -16.75 -15.67 4.78
C PRO A 78 -17.38 -14.74 5.82
N THR A 79 -18.72 -14.68 5.81
CA THR A 79 -19.53 -14.04 6.85
C THR A 79 -20.46 -15.07 7.45
N MET A 80 -20.44 -15.20 8.78
CA MET A 80 -21.28 -16.15 9.52
C MET A 80 -22.11 -15.37 10.55
N ILE A 81 -23.43 -15.42 10.40
CA ILE A 81 -24.35 -14.82 11.37
C ILE A 81 -24.55 -15.82 12.51
N ILE A 82 -24.04 -15.50 13.71
CA ILE A 82 -24.15 -16.38 14.88
C ILE A 82 -25.53 -16.21 15.51
N ASN A 83 -25.93 -14.95 15.74
CA ASN A 83 -27.25 -14.53 16.22
C ASN A 83 -27.43 -13.02 15.96
N ASP A 84 -28.54 -12.45 16.40
CA ASP A 84 -28.88 -11.03 16.21
C ASP A 84 -27.85 -10.04 16.79
N ALA A 85 -27.07 -10.48 17.78
CA ALA A 85 -26.08 -9.66 18.46
C ALA A 85 -24.64 -9.94 18.00
N ALA A 86 -24.40 -10.93 17.13
CA ALA A 86 -23.05 -11.35 16.78
C ALA A 86 -22.90 -11.85 15.34
N THR A 87 -21.93 -11.29 14.63
CA THR A 87 -21.50 -11.75 13.31
C THR A 87 -20.00 -12.04 13.33
N PHE A 88 -19.61 -13.21 12.82
CA PHE A 88 -18.21 -13.53 12.55
C PHE A 88 -17.85 -13.19 11.10
N LYS A 89 -16.68 -12.60 10.89
CA LYS A 89 -16.16 -12.21 9.58
C LYS A 89 -14.72 -12.67 9.42
N GLY A 90 -14.40 -13.18 8.24
CA GLY A 90 -13.05 -13.58 7.85
C GLY A 90 -12.63 -13.01 6.50
N GLU A 91 -11.33 -13.01 6.24
CA GLU A 91 -10.75 -12.83 4.91
C GLU A 91 -9.55 -13.76 4.80
N ILE A 92 -9.62 -14.63 3.81
CA ILE A 92 -8.61 -15.61 3.46
C ILE A 92 -8.12 -15.29 2.06
N THR A 93 -6.81 -15.25 1.88
CA THR A 93 -6.18 -14.91 0.60
C THR A 93 -5.04 -15.86 0.28
N SER A 94 -4.52 -15.81 -0.94
CA SER A 94 -3.32 -16.57 -1.32
C SER A 94 -2.10 -15.67 -1.33
N GLY A 95 -1.01 -16.03 -0.65
CA GLY A 95 0.27 -15.35 -0.76
C GLY A 95 0.32 -13.90 -0.26
N TYR A 96 1.50 -13.29 -0.39
CA TYR A 96 1.71 -11.88 -0.06
C TYR A 96 1.07 -10.95 -1.10
N GLY A 97 0.43 -9.87 -0.66
CA GLY A 97 -0.30 -8.98 -1.56
C GLY A 97 -1.60 -9.59 -2.14
N ARG A 98 -2.18 -10.58 -1.43
CA ARG A 98 -3.43 -11.29 -1.75
C ARG A 98 -3.41 -12.03 -3.09
N GLY A 99 -2.22 -12.35 -3.57
CA GLY A 99 -2.06 -13.04 -4.84
C GLY A 99 -0.65 -13.53 -5.07
N GLY A 100 -0.39 -13.93 -6.31
CA GLY A 100 0.91 -14.39 -6.76
C GLY A 100 1.07 -14.19 -8.26
N ARG A 101 2.16 -14.74 -8.82
CA ARG A 101 2.38 -14.78 -10.26
C ARG A 101 1.89 -16.12 -10.82
N LEU A 102 1.24 -16.10 -11.98
CA LEU A 102 0.84 -17.34 -12.65
C LEU A 102 2.09 -18.09 -13.11
N GLY A 103 2.16 -19.38 -12.81
CA GLY A 103 3.31 -20.24 -13.17
C GLY A 103 4.48 -20.23 -12.18
N ASP A 104 4.46 -19.35 -11.18
CA ASP A 104 5.48 -19.32 -10.13
C ASP A 104 5.07 -20.19 -8.93
N ASN A 105 6.01 -20.98 -8.41
CA ASN A 105 5.78 -21.90 -7.29
C ASN A 105 6.26 -21.29 -5.96
N SER A 106 5.63 -20.21 -5.50
CA SER A 106 5.72 -19.73 -4.10
C SER A 106 6.94 -18.92 -3.64
N THR A 107 7.49 -17.99 -4.42
CA THR A 107 8.57 -17.12 -3.89
C THR A 107 8.39 -15.66 -4.27
N GLN A 108 7.50 -14.92 -3.59
CA GLN A 108 7.58 -13.45 -3.52
C GLN A 108 7.15 -12.97 -2.12
N THR A 109 7.96 -13.32 -1.13
CA THR A 109 7.79 -12.87 0.26
C THR A 109 8.04 -11.37 0.40
N ALA A 110 7.36 -10.74 1.37
CA ALA A 110 7.76 -9.45 1.94
C ALA A 110 9.15 -9.60 2.55
N ASN A 111 10.18 -9.19 1.81
CA ASN A 111 11.56 -9.38 2.22
C ASN A 111 11.95 -8.36 3.30
N SER A 112 12.65 -8.83 4.33
CA SER A 112 13.20 -8.03 5.42
C SER A 112 14.33 -7.07 5.01
N THR A 113 14.78 -7.09 3.75
CA THR A 113 15.88 -6.27 3.23
C THR A 113 15.46 -5.09 2.34
N ASP A 114 14.15 -4.92 2.07
CA ASP A 114 13.69 -3.61 1.60
C ASP A 114 13.70 -2.69 2.81
N GLY A 115 14.75 -1.86 2.90
CA GLY A 115 15.02 -0.94 4.01
C GLY A 115 13.84 -0.03 4.35
N MET A 116 14.00 0.83 5.36
CA MET A 116 13.00 1.65 6.08
C MET A 116 11.54 1.75 5.59
N GLY A 117 11.21 1.88 4.30
CA GLY A 117 9.85 1.79 3.76
C GLY A 117 9.00 0.64 4.33
N THR A 118 9.53 -0.59 4.44
CA THR A 118 8.78 -1.71 5.08
C THR A 118 8.72 -1.57 6.61
N ALA A 119 9.78 -1.04 7.22
CA ALA A 119 9.86 -0.78 8.66
C ALA A 119 8.95 0.38 9.12
N LEU A 120 8.47 1.24 8.22
CA LEU A 120 7.50 2.29 8.51
C LEU A 120 6.05 1.78 8.45
N TYR A 121 5.84 0.69 7.70
CA TYR A 121 4.60 -0.09 7.66
C TYR A 121 4.69 -1.32 8.57
N MET A 122 5.16 -1.12 9.80
CA MET A 122 5.35 -2.18 10.79
C MET A 122 4.12 -3.09 10.89
N HIS A 123 4.22 -4.27 10.29
CA HIS A 123 3.40 -5.46 10.52
C HIS A 123 1.88 -5.37 10.28
N ASN A 124 1.42 -4.45 9.43
CA ASN A 124 0.01 -4.42 9.05
C ASN A 124 -0.28 -5.15 7.74
N ALA A 125 0.73 -5.76 7.11
CA ALA A 125 0.57 -6.55 5.89
C ALA A 125 0.61 -8.06 6.18
N PRO A 126 -0.11 -8.88 5.40
CA PRO A 126 0.00 -10.34 5.44
C PRO A 126 1.43 -10.79 5.09
N ALA A 127 1.86 -12.01 5.45
CA ALA A 127 3.17 -12.55 5.08
C ALA A 127 3.11 -14.06 4.78
N GLY A 128 3.96 -14.53 3.87
CA GLY A 128 4.08 -15.94 3.47
C GLY A 128 3.41 -16.26 2.13
N ASP A 129 3.76 -17.42 1.56
CA ASP A 129 3.27 -17.91 0.26
C ASP A 129 2.10 -18.90 0.41
N ASP A 130 1.64 -19.10 1.64
CA ASP A 130 0.53 -19.98 2.02
C ASP A 130 -0.83 -19.26 1.94
N LEU A 131 -1.89 -19.98 2.32
CA LEU A 131 -3.17 -19.37 2.65
C LEU A 131 -2.98 -18.33 3.77
N VAL A 132 -3.24 -17.06 3.48
CA VAL A 132 -3.04 -15.97 4.46
C VAL A 132 -4.35 -15.48 5.03
N LEU A 133 -4.40 -15.41 6.36
CA LEU A 133 -5.54 -14.92 7.13
C LEU A 133 -5.40 -13.41 7.41
N ASN A 134 -6.09 -12.60 6.62
CA ASN A 134 -6.02 -11.14 6.70
C ASN A 134 -7.04 -10.56 7.66
N LYS A 135 -8.22 -11.19 7.76
CA LYS A 135 -9.29 -10.81 8.70
C LYS A 135 -9.77 -12.07 9.40
N MET A 136 -9.99 -11.97 10.71
CA MET A 136 -10.66 -12.96 11.54
C MET A 136 -11.15 -12.27 12.81
N TYR A 137 -12.43 -11.91 12.83
CA TYR A 137 -12.98 -11.10 13.91
C TYR A 137 -14.48 -11.31 14.09
N VAL A 138 -14.98 -10.87 15.22
CA VAL A 138 -16.41 -10.83 15.54
C VAL A 138 -16.84 -9.38 15.69
N GLU A 139 -18.00 -9.06 15.12
CA GLU A 139 -18.75 -7.84 15.40
C GLU A 139 -19.85 -8.19 16.41
N LEU A 140 -19.82 -7.54 17.57
CA LEU A 140 -20.89 -7.63 18.57
C LEU A 140 -21.70 -6.35 18.54
N TYR A 141 -23.01 -6.48 18.32
CA TYR A 141 -23.94 -5.36 18.27
C TYR A 141 -24.55 -5.14 19.66
N SER A 142 -24.47 -3.91 20.15
CA SER A 142 -25.10 -3.46 21.38
C SER A 142 -25.77 -2.12 21.14
N ASP A 143 -26.76 -1.77 21.96
CA ASP A 143 -27.46 -0.48 21.93
C ASP A 143 -26.51 0.72 22.02
N THR A 144 -25.35 0.55 22.68
CA THR A 144 -24.39 1.66 22.88
C THR A 144 -23.36 1.75 21.75
N ALA A 145 -22.89 0.62 21.24
CA ALA A 145 -21.79 0.57 20.28
C ALA A 145 -21.72 -0.78 19.56
N THR A 146 -21.05 -0.81 18.40
CA THR A 146 -20.57 -2.07 17.81
C THR A 146 -19.15 -2.34 18.28
N TYR A 147 -18.89 -3.53 18.80
CA TYR A 147 -17.57 -3.97 19.22
C TYR A 147 -16.97 -4.85 18.13
N VAL A 148 -15.82 -4.45 17.58
CA VAL A 148 -15.06 -5.23 16.61
C VAL A 148 -13.87 -5.85 17.32
N ILE A 149 -13.85 -7.18 17.46
CA ILE A 149 -12.86 -7.90 18.27
C ILE A 149 -12.16 -8.95 17.41
N GLY A 150 -10.84 -8.84 17.30
CA GLY A 150 -9.99 -9.76 16.54
C GLY A 150 -9.14 -9.04 15.50
N ARG A 151 -8.71 -9.77 14.48
CA ARG A 151 -7.97 -9.24 13.33
C ARG A 151 -8.94 -8.63 12.34
N HIS A 152 -8.94 -7.31 12.20
CA HIS A 152 -9.87 -6.58 11.33
C HIS A 152 -9.16 -5.44 10.61
N THR A 153 -9.77 -4.88 9.57
CA THR A 153 -9.19 -3.79 8.80
C THR A 153 -9.67 -2.43 9.26
N ALA A 154 -8.95 -1.39 8.82
CA ALA A 154 -9.35 -0.01 9.02
C ALA A 154 -9.18 0.81 7.74
N HIS A 155 -10.03 1.81 7.57
CA HIS A 155 -9.97 2.78 6.48
C HIS A 155 -10.10 4.19 7.08
N TRP A 156 -9.40 5.15 6.50
CA TRP A 156 -9.53 6.56 6.85
C TRP A 156 -9.43 7.46 5.63
N GLY A 157 -10.27 8.49 5.57
CA GLY A 157 -10.22 9.51 4.54
C GLY A 157 -10.30 8.97 3.11
N LEU A 158 -9.34 9.37 2.29
CA LEU A 158 -9.06 8.93 0.91
C LEU A 158 -8.21 7.65 0.86
N GLY A 159 -7.85 7.07 2.01
CA GLY A 159 -7.00 5.88 2.12
C GLY A 159 -5.54 6.14 1.82
N VAL A 160 -5.04 7.36 2.10
CA VAL A 160 -3.65 7.75 1.81
C VAL A 160 -2.66 7.01 2.69
N LEU A 161 -2.99 6.83 3.98
CA LEU A 161 -2.16 6.08 4.93
C LEU A 161 -2.86 4.80 5.42
N VAL A 162 -4.11 4.93 5.87
CA VAL A 162 -4.92 3.84 6.42
C VAL A 162 -5.97 3.43 5.39
N ASN A 163 -5.69 2.35 4.66
CA ASN A 163 -6.54 1.82 3.60
C ASN A 163 -6.94 0.38 3.91
N SER A 164 -8.24 0.09 3.93
CA SER A 164 -8.77 -1.24 4.23
C SER A 164 -8.53 -2.27 3.14
N GLY A 165 -8.19 -1.82 1.93
CA GLY A 165 -7.94 -2.68 0.79
C GLY A 165 -9.20 -3.40 0.34
N ASP A 166 -10.37 -2.78 0.27
CA ASP A 166 -11.58 -3.52 -0.07
C ASP A 166 -11.84 -3.57 -1.58
N ASP A 167 -11.18 -2.73 -2.40
CA ASP A 167 -11.37 -2.71 -3.85
C ASP A 167 -10.87 -4.00 -4.52
N THR A 168 -11.45 -4.37 -5.66
CA THR A 168 -11.19 -5.61 -6.41
C THR A 168 -9.70 -5.88 -6.65
N TRP A 169 -8.94 -4.83 -6.99
CA TRP A 169 -7.51 -4.93 -7.34
C TRP A 169 -6.57 -4.48 -6.22
N ASP A 170 -7.10 -4.24 -5.01
CA ASP A 170 -6.28 -3.86 -3.85
C ASP A 170 -5.51 -5.08 -3.32
N ARG A 171 -4.19 -4.93 -3.27
CA ARG A 171 -3.28 -6.00 -2.86
C ARG A 171 -2.91 -5.91 -1.39
N HIS A 172 -2.94 -4.71 -0.84
CA HIS A 172 -2.55 -4.45 0.53
C HIS A 172 -3.76 -4.14 1.39
N THR A 173 -3.61 -4.26 2.70
CA THR A 173 -4.67 -3.93 3.66
C THR A 173 -4.05 -3.41 4.93
N PHE A 174 -4.66 -2.41 5.55
CA PHE A 174 -4.30 -1.97 6.88
C PHE A 174 -5.05 -2.81 7.91
N ILE A 175 -4.30 -3.60 8.68
CA ILE A 175 -4.84 -4.53 9.68
C ILE A 175 -4.64 -4.00 11.11
N ARG A 176 -5.60 -4.31 11.99
CA ARG A 176 -5.50 -4.19 13.44
C ARG A 176 -5.87 -5.51 14.10
N ASP A 177 -4.98 -6.03 14.94
CA ASP A 177 -5.27 -7.17 15.81
C ASP A 177 -5.63 -6.65 17.20
N GLY A 178 -6.93 -6.53 17.49
CA GLY A 178 -7.36 -5.95 18.76
C GLY A 178 -8.86 -5.67 18.86
N ILE A 179 -9.19 -4.59 19.55
CA ILE A 179 -10.56 -4.16 19.81
C ILE A 179 -10.75 -2.74 19.25
N THR A 180 -11.79 -2.55 18.45
CA THR A 180 -12.28 -1.25 18.02
C THR A 180 -13.74 -1.12 18.44
N LEU A 181 -14.08 -0.02 19.12
CA LEU A 181 -15.47 0.31 19.44
C LEU A 181 -15.98 1.27 18.39
N LYS A 182 -17.18 1.09 17.87
CA LYS A 182 -17.80 2.00 16.90
C LYS A 182 -19.03 2.64 17.53
N PHE A 183 -18.93 3.93 17.84
CA PHE A 183 -20.03 4.75 18.32
C PHE A 183 -20.55 5.62 17.17
N LYS A 184 -21.88 5.69 17.02
CA LYS A 184 -22.53 6.62 16.09
C LYS A 184 -23.52 7.49 16.87
N ILE A 185 -23.25 8.78 16.95
CA ILE A 185 -24.09 9.77 17.65
C ILE A 185 -24.48 10.85 16.65
N GLY A 186 -25.71 10.76 16.13
CA GLY A 186 -26.13 11.58 15.00
C GLY A 186 -25.20 11.41 13.80
N ASN A 187 -24.57 12.50 13.35
CA ASN A 187 -23.61 12.52 12.25
C ASN A 187 -22.16 12.27 12.69
N PHE A 188 -21.90 12.08 13.97
CA PHE A 188 -20.56 11.75 14.47
C PHE A 188 -20.35 10.24 14.56
N LYS A 189 -19.23 9.77 14.01
CA LYS A 189 -18.67 8.44 14.16
C LYS A 189 -17.41 8.56 15.01
N ILE A 190 -17.34 7.81 16.11
CA ILE A 190 -16.19 7.82 17.02
C ILE A 190 -15.71 6.38 17.17
N GLU A 191 -14.44 6.14 16.85
CA GLU A 191 -13.89 4.78 16.89
C GLU A 191 -12.58 4.72 17.69
N PRO A 192 -12.63 4.64 19.03
CA PRO A 192 -11.44 4.33 19.81
C PRO A 192 -11.02 2.88 19.56
N TYR A 193 -9.71 2.66 19.47
CA TYR A 193 -9.14 1.35 19.24
C TYR A 193 -7.90 1.09 20.09
N TRP A 194 -7.71 -0.19 20.38
CA TRP A 194 -6.50 -0.74 20.97
C TRP A 194 -6.13 -1.99 20.19
N SER A 195 -4.94 -2.01 19.60
CA SER A 195 -4.41 -3.17 18.90
C SER A 195 -2.97 -3.52 19.30
N LYS A 196 -2.62 -4.77 19.05
CA LYS A 196 -1.27 -5.30 19.14
C LYS A 196 -0.75 -5.49 17.73
N VAL A 197 0.40 -4.91 17.42
CA VAL A 197 0.97 -4.95 16.06
C VAL A 197 1.87 -6.18 15.90
N SER A 198 2.69 -6.49 16.91
CA SER A 198 3.54 -7.69 16.89
C SER A 198 4.00 -8.10 18.29
N SER A 199 4.43 -9.35 18.43
CA SER A 199 5.26 -9.85 19.53
C SER A 199 6.16 -11.00 19.07
N THR A 200 6.87 -10.81 17.95
CA THR A 200 7.74 -11.84 17.38
C THR A 200 8.75 -12.35 18.42
N GLY A 201 8.93 -13.68 18.49
CA GLY A 201 9.95 -14.34 19.32
C GLY A 201 9.70 -14.36 20.84
N SER A 202 8.72 -13.61 21.37
CA SER A 202 8.42 -13.60 22.81
C SER A 202 7.03 -13.01 23.09
N LEU A 203 6.30 -13.54 24.08
CA LEU A 203 5.02 -12.98 24.54
C LEU A 203 5.19 -11.92 25.65
N THR A 204 6.43 -11.55 25.96
CA THR A 204 6.73 -10.59 27.03
C THR A 204 6.44 -9.14 26.60
N ARG A 205 6.43 -8.22 27.57
CA ARG A 205 6.29 -6.78 27.28
C ARG A 205 7.47 -6.22 26.48
N ALA A 206 8.63 -6.88 26.51
CA ALA A 206 9.85 -6.43 25.84
C ALA A 206 9.74 -6.50 24.30
N SER A 207 9.05 -7.49 23.75
CA SER A 207 8.85 -7.68 22.31
C SER A 207 7.52 -7.09 21.81
N LYS A 208 6.71 -6.48 22.67
CA LYS A 208 5.38 -6.00 22.31
C LYS A 208 5.46 -4.71 21.50
N ILE A 209 4.85 -4.72 20.32
CA ILE A 209 4.50 -3.50 19.57
C ILE A 209 3.00 -3.26 19.77
N LYS A 210 2.63 -2.04 20.16
CA LYS A 210 1.24 -1.65 20.43
C LYS A 210 0.84 -0.47 19.56
N GLU A 211 -0.43 -0.45 19.18
CA GLU A 211 -1.08 0.67 18.51
C GLU A 211 -2.37 0.99 19.27
N TYR A 212 -2.60 2.26 19.57
CA TYR A 212 -3.86 2.72 20.16
C TYR A 212 -4.16 4.14 19.70
N GLY A 213 -5.44 4.49 19.69
CA GLY A 213 -5.87 5.78 19.20
C GLY A 213 -7.37 5.85 19.04
N PHE A 214 -7.82 6.80 18.23
CA PHE A 214 -9.22 6.94 17.87
C PHE A 214 -9.38 7.62 16.51
N SER A 215 -10.49 7.34 15.84
CA SER A 215 -11.00 8.18 14.77
C SER A 215 -12.22 8.97 15.26
N LEU A 216 -12.34 10.21 14.81
CA LEU A 216 -13.52 11.06 14.99
C LEU A 216 -13.90 11.61 13.63
N LEU A 217 -15.08 11.26 13.13
CA LEU A 217 -15.58 11.67 11.82
C LEU A 217 -16.98 12.25 11.96
N TYR A 218 -17.13 13.52 11.65
CA TYR A 218 -18.43 14.09 11.31
C TYR A 218 -18.72 13.79 9.83
N ASP A 219 -19.85 13.17 9.55
CA ASP A 219 -20.28 12.76 8.20
C ASP A 219 -21.77 13.00 8.05
N ASN A 220 -22.12 14.03 7.28
CA ASN A 220 -23.49 14.48 7.06
C ASN A 220 -23.85 14.36 5.58
N ASN A 221 -24.58 13.30 5.26
CA ASN A 221 -25.05 12.99 3.91
C ASN A 221 -25.97 14.08 3.34
N ASP A 222 -26.82 14.71 4.16
CA ASP A 222 -27.77 15.73 3.68
C ASP A 222 -27.06 17.00 3.17
N SER A 223 -25.87 17.26 3.71
CA SER A 223 -25.05 18.41 3.33
C SER A 223 -23.82 18.04 2.51
N ASP A 224 -23.63 16.76 2.18
CA ASP A 224 -22.41 16.24 1.55
C ASP A 224 -21.10 16.71 2.21
N LEU A 225 -21.09 16.83 3.55
CA LEU A 225 -19.93 17.32 4.31
C LEU A 225 -19.38 16.21 5.19
N ALA A 226 -18.07 15.98 5.09
CA ALA A 226 -17.33 15.18 6.05
C ALA A 226 -16.11 15.94 6.58
N LEU A 227 -15.87 15.84 7.88
CA LEU A 227 -14.69 16.38 8.55
C LEU A 227 -14.26 15.38 9.62
N GLY A 228 -12.97 15.03 9.64
CA GLY A 228 -12.49 14.06 10.58
C GLY A 228 -11.05 14.25 11.02
N LEU A 229 -10.74 13.63 12.15
CA LEU A 229 -9.40 13.45 12.70
C LEU A 229 -9.21 11.96 13.04
N LEU A 230 -8.14 11.37 12.51
CA LEU A 230 -7.58 10.13 13.02
C LEU A 230 -6.34 10.47 13.84
N PHE A 231 -6.32 10.00 15.08
CA PHE A 231 -5.16 10.04 15.94
C PHE A 231 -4.75 8.61 16.31
N GLY A 232 -3.45 8.32 16.24
CA GLY A 232 -2.90 7.04 16.62
C GLY A 232 -1.51 7.19 17.22
N LYS A 233 -1.14 6.25 18.09
CA LYS A 233 0.21 6.11 18.61
C LYS A 233 0.67 4.68 18.47
N LYS A 234 1.80 4.47 17.81
CA LYS A 234 2.51 3.21 17.67
C LYS A 234 3.80 3.28 18.46
N ALA A 235 4.03 2.30 19.33
CA ALA A 235 5.25 2.25 20.12
C ALA A 235 5.71 0.80 20.35
N ASN A 236 7.03 0.61 20.39
CA ASN A 236 7.68 -0.61 20.82
C ASN A 236 8.62 -0.32 22.00
N SER A 237 9.20 -1.36 22.60
CA SER A 237 10.21 -1.18 23.64
C SER A 237 11.62 -1.22 23.03
N LYS A 238 12.61 -0.61 23.72
CA LYS A 238 14.04 -0.69 23.37
C LYS A 238 14.61 -2.11 23.24
N PHE A 239 13.95 -3.11 23.83
CA PHE A 239 14.37 -4.50 23.79
C PHE A 239 13.81 -5.25 22.58
N ASN A 240 12.94 -4.62 21.80
CA ASN A 240 12.37 -5.23 20.61
C ASN A 240 13.36 -5.11 19.44
N THR A 241 13.88 -6.23 18.98
CA THR A 241 14.81 -6.32 17.85
C THR A 241 14.14 -6.62 16.52
N THR A 242 12.81 -6.76 16.50
CA THR A 242 12.05 -7.14 15.29
C THR A 242 12.06 -6.02 14.24
N ILE A 243 12.15 -4.78 14.70
CA ILE A 243 12.20 -3.62 13.82
C ILE A 243 13.66 -3.33 13.49
N THR A 244 13.99 -3.46 12.22
CA THR A 244 15.36 -3.26 11.73
C THR A 244 15.40 -2.20 10.62
N ARG A 245 16.53 -1.53 10.48
CA ARG A 245 16.79 -0.52 9.43
C ARG A 245 16.99 -1.17 8.06
N ASP A 246 17.72 -2.29 8.05
CA ASP A 246 18.29 -2.96 6.87
C ASP A 246 18.18 -4.49 6.96
N GLY A 247 17.20 -4.99 7.73
CA GLY A 247 17.01 -6.43 7.97
C GLY A 247 17.93 -7.03 9.02
N THR A 248 18.96 -6.30 9.48
CA THR A 248 19.96 -6.81 10.44
C THR A 248 20.12 -5.93 11.68
N ASN A 249 20.06 -4.61 11.52
CA ASN A 249 20.29 -3.67 12.62
C ASN A 249 18.98 -3.19 13.24
N ALA A 250 18.71 -3.60 14.49
CA ALA A 250 17.53 -3.16 15.23
C ALA A 250 17.57 -1.65 15.52
N ILE A 251 16.47 -0.95 15.28
CA ILE A 251 16.41 0.51 15.50
C ILE A 251 16.09 0.89 16.96
N GLY A 252 15.82 -0.08 17.83
CA GLY A 252 15.55 0.18 19.24
C GLY A 252 14.13 0.71 19.50
N GLU A 253 13.99 1.61 20.47
CA GLU A 253 12.70 2.17 20.89
C GLU A 253 12.15 3.17 19.86
N THR A 254 10.85 3.10 19.63
CA THR A 254 10.09 4.00 18.77
C THR A 254 8.82 4.42 19.47
N ASP A 255 8.45 5.68 19.27
CA ASP A 255 7.22 6.29 19.75
C ASP A 255 6.72 7.22 18.65
N VAL A 256 5.94 6.65 17.72
CA VAL A 256 5.44 7.34 16.53
C VAL A 256 3.97 7.64 16.69
N LYS A 257 3.59 8.89 16.46
CA LYS A 257 2.23 9.40 16.44
C LYS A 257 1.79 9.61 15.00
N VAL A 258 0.55 9.21 14.72
CA VAL A 258 -0.18 9.47 13.49
C VAL A 258 -1.24 10.51 13.81
N THR A 259 -1.24 11.62 13.08
CA THR A 259 -2.30 12.62 13.09
C THR A 259 -2.73 12.80 11.64
N ASP A 260 -3.98 12.49 11.33
CA ASP A 260 -4.46 12.48 9.96
C ASP A 260 -5.80 13.22 9.87
N LEU A 261 -5.79 14.35 9.18
CA LEU A 261 -6.94 15.23 9.03
C LEU A 261 -7.63 14.94 7.71
N TYR A 262 -8.95 14.81 7.73
CA TYR A 262 -9.74 14.56 6.54
C TYR A 262 -10.86 15.59 6.41
N PHE A 263 -11.06 16.09 5.19
CA PHE A 263 -12.17 16.96 4.84
C PHE A 263 -12.73 16.54 3.48
N ARG A 264 -14.06 16.52 3.34
CA ARG A 264 -14.76 16.35 2.07
C ARG A 264 -15.98 17.24 2.03
N LYS A 265 -16.24 17.87 0.88
CA LYS A 265 -17.45 18.64 0.63
C LYS A 265 -17.97 18.44 -0.80
N GLY A 266 -19.25 18.11 -0.92
CA GLY A 266 -20.01 18.14 -2.16
C GLY A 266 -20.73 19.48 -2.38
N PHE A 267 -20.82 19.88 -3.64
CA PHE A 267 -21.53 21.04 -4.17
C PHE A 267 -22.32 20.59 -5.41
N GLY A 268 -23.35 19.78 -5.21
CA GLY A 268 -24.06 19.11 -6.31
C GLY A 268 -23.10 18.22 -7.09
N ASN A 269 -22.82 18.57 -8.34
CA ASN A 269 -21.98 17.79 -9.23
C ASN A 269 -20.47 17.90 -8.95
N LEU A 270 -20.04 18.85 -8.12
CA LEU A 270 -18.63 19.01 -7.74
C LEU A 270 -18.39 18.38 -6.36
N SER A 271 -17.36 17.56 -6.21
CA SER A 271 -16.89 17.07 -4.91
C SER A 271 -15.42 17.36 -4.72
N LEU A 272 -15.07 17.90 -3.55
CA LEU A 272 -13.70 18.21 -3.14
C LEU A 272 -13.36 17.41 -1.88
N ALA A 273 -12.14 16.88 -1.81
CA ALA A 273 -11.61 16.18 -0.66
C ALA A 273 -10.14 16.51 -0.42
N LEU A 274 -9.75 16.54 0.85
CA LEU A 274 -8.41 16.85 1.33
C LEU A 274 -8.06 15.89 2.47
N GLU A 275 -6.89 15.28 2.41
CA GLU A 275 -6.31 14.47 3.49
C GLU A 275 -4.89 14.95 3.81
N VAL A 276 -4.57 15.07 5.10
CA VAL A 276 -3.27 15.56 5.60
C VAL A 276 -2.76 14.62 6.68
N PRO A 277 -2.08 13.52 6.31
CA PRO A 277 -1.39 12.66 7.27
C PRO A 277 -0.09 13.30 7.73
N ILE A 278 0.17 13.20 9.04
CA ILE A 278 1.38 13.67 9.71
C ILE A 278 1.87 12.54 10.63
N LEU A 279 3.13 12.15 10.44
CA LEU A 279 3.83 11.19 11.28
C LEU A 279 4.90 11.93 12.08
N SER A 280 4.86 11.81 13.40
CA SER A 280 5.77 12.53 14.29
C SER A 280 6.20 11.69 15.49
N GLY A 281 7.38 11.93 16.02
CA GLY A 281 7.85 11.30 17.26
C GLY A 281 9.28 10.79 17.16
N GLU A 282 9.56 9.65 17.77
CA GLU A 282 10.90 9.04 17.85
C GLU A 282 10.93 7.76 17.00
N LEU A 283 11.89 7.68 16.08
CA LEU A 283 12.09 6.55 15.17
C LEU A 283 13.33 5.71 15.55
N GLY A 284 13.79 5.85 16.80
CA GLY A 284 14.98 5.17 17.31
C GLY A 284 16.22 5.42 16.45
N ASN A 285 17.13 4.46 16.43
CA ASN A 285 18.42 4.47 15.75
C ASN A 285 18.31 4.26 14.23
N ALA A 286 17.46 5.04 13.56
CA ALA A 286 17.13 4.89 12.14
C ALA A 286 18.34 5.02 11.20
N PHE A 287 19.37 5.80 11.58
CA PHE A 287 20.55 6.04 10.74
C PHE A 287 21.84 5.47 11.31
N ASN A 288 22.03 5.48 12.62
CA ASN A 288 23.20 4.92 13.29
C ASN A 288 22.85 4.42 14.69
N SER A 289 23.66 3.52 15.25
CA SER A 289 23.38 2.84 16.53
C SER A 289 23.50 3.72 17.77
N THR A 290 23.83 5.01 17.61
CA THR A 290 24.18 5.92 18.72
C THR A 290 23.28 7.14 18.82
N GLN A 291 22.47 7.43 17.80
CA GLN A 291 21.62 8.60 17.74
C GLN A 291 20.20 8.23 17.33
N GLU A 292 19.26 8.67 18.16
CA GLU A 292 17.84 8.57 17.86
C GLU A 292 17.45 9.65 16.83
N ALA A 293 16.75 9.22 15.78
CA ALA A 293 16.17 10.09 14.77
C ALA A 293 14.74 10.48 15.16
N LYS A 294 14.39 11.75 14.98
CA LYS A 294 12.99 12.18 15.07
C LYS A 294 12.25 11.82 13.79
N TYR A 295 11.03 11.34 13.88
CA TYR A 295 10.15 11.21 12.72
C TYR A 295 9.43 12.54 12.46
N LYS A 296 9.46 13.08 11.23
CA LYS A 296 8.71 14.29 10.82
C LYS A 296 8.17 14.19 9.39
N ALA A 297 7.44 13.12 9.08
CA ALA A 297 6.86 12.95 7.76
C ALA A 297 5.48 13.61 7.64
N LYS A 298 5.17 14.15 6.45
CA LYS A 298 3.85 14.69 6.13
C LYS A 298 3.49 14.46 4.66
N ALA A 299 2.20 14.36 4.38
CA ALA A 299 1.66 14.56 3.04
C ALA A 299 0.45 15.46 3.07
N ILE A 300 0.13 16.04 1.91
CA ILE A 300 -1.10 16.78 1.67
C ILE A 300 -1.64 16.26 0.35
N ILE A 301 -2.85 15.71 0.37
CA ILE A 301 -3.48 15.06 -0.77
C ILE A 301 -4.84 15.69 -1.01
N PHE A 302 -5.03 16.21 -2.21
CA PHE A 302 -6.28 16.81 -2.67
C PHE A 302 -6.87 15.97 -3.80
N LYS A 303 -8.18 15.77 -3.75
CA LYS A 303 -8.97 15.20 -4.85
C LYS A 303 -10.17 16.08 -5.15
N GLY A 304 -10.36 16.41 -6.41
CA GLY A 304 -11.53 17.09 -6.94
C GLY A 304 -12.18 16.21 -8.01
N SER A 305 -13.51 16.18 -8.04
CA SER A 305 -14.26 15.49 -9.08
C SER A 305 -15.47 16.33 -9.49
N PHE A 306 -15.75 16.39 -10.79
CA PHE A 306 -16.89 17.11 -11.35
C PHE A 306 -17.66 16.21 -12.31
N GLN A 307 -18.89 15.87 -11.96
CA GLN A 307 -19.80 15.11 -12.81
C GLN A 307 -20.51 16.05 -13.80
N ALA A 308 -20.06 16.09 -15.04
CA ALA A 308 -20.65 16.98 -16.05
C ALA A 308 -22.06 16.53 -16.47
N ASN A 309 -22.29 15.23 -16.57
CA ASN A 309 -23.57 14.57 -16.85
C ASN A 309 -23.50 13.09 -16.44
N GLU A 310 -24.51 12.26 -16.72
CA GLU A 310 -24.54 10.83 -16.35
C GLU A 310 -23.36 9.99 -16.91
N SER A 311 -22.75 10.43 -18.00
CA SER A 311 -21.66 9.70 -18.66
C SER A 311 -20.28 10.30 -18.43
N TRP A 312 -20.15 11.61 -18.24
CA TRP A 312 -18.85 12.28 -18.23
C TRP A 312 -18.51 12.84 -16.86
N ALA A 313 -17.32 12.49 -16.36
CA ALA A 313 -16.74 13.04 -15.15
C ALA A 313 -15.30 13.51 -15.39
N PHE A 314 -14.94 14.61 -14.72
CA PHE A 314 -13.59 15.17 -14.72
C PHE A 314 -13.00 15.06 -13.32
N GLY A 315 -11.72 14.68 -13.22
CA GLY A 315 -11.02 14.52 -11.95
C GLY A 315 -9.77 15.37 -11.88
N VAL A 316 -9.42 15.84 -10.70
CA VAL A 316 -8.12 16.44 -10.39
C VAL A 316 -7.59 15.82 -9.11
N ASP A 317 -6.45 15.14 -9.17
CA ASP A 317 -5.74 14.71 -7.96
C ASP A 317 -4.44 15.52 -7.88
N ALA A 318 -4.13 16.08 -6.72
CA ALA A 318 -2.87 16.77 -6.50
C ALA A 318 -2.32 16.42 -5.13
N GLY A 319 -0.99 16.37 -5.00
CA GLY A 319 -0.42 16.04 -3.72
C GLY A 319 1.05 16.38 -3.59
N THR A 320 1.48 16.50 -2.34
CA THR A 320 2.88 16.56 -1.96
C THR A 320 3.13 15.56 -0.84
N VAL A 321 4.18 14.76 -0.98
CA VAL A 321 4.58 13.68 -0.08
C VAL A 321 6.03 13.92 0.27
N SER A 322 6.33 14.10 1.56
CA SER A 322 7.68 14.41 2.01
C SER A 322 8.68 13.28 1.67
N GLY A 323 9.89 13.68 1.32
CA GLY A 323 11.05 12.79 1.15
C GLY A 323 12.07 13.01 2.27
N GLU A 324 12.97 12.06 2.44
CA GLU A 324 14.18 12.22 3.24
C GLU A 324 15.25 12.96 2.43
N SER A 325 15.92 13.93 3.05
CA SER A 325 16.98 14.74 2.43
C SER A 325 18.37 14.11 2.57
N GLY A 326 18.54 13.16 3.50
CA GLY A 326 19.82 12.55 3.85
C GLY A 326 20.43 13.12 5.15
N ASP A 327 19.70 13.98 5.87
CA ASP A 327 20.04 14.36 7.23
C ASP A 327 19.87 13.15 8.16
N THR A 328 20.76 13.00 9.14
CA THR A 328 20.70 11.90 10.12
C THR A 328 19.99 12.30 11.41
N SER A 329 19.62 13.58 11.57
CA SER A 329 18.98 14.09 12.79
C SER A 329 17.45 13.88 12.83
N SER A 330 16.81 13.81 11.67
CA SER A 330 15.42 13.40 11.51
C SER A 330 15.23 12.52 10.29
N TYR A 331 14.17 11.74 10.31
CA TYR A 331 13.67 11.00 9.17
C TYR A 331 12.37 11.67 8.72
N ASP A 332 12.33 12.17 7.49
CA ASP A 332 11.26 13.03 7.00
C ASP A 332 10.44 12.36 5.87
N ALA A 333 10.88 11.20 5.36
CA ALA A 333 10.17 10.51 4.29
C ALA A 333 8.81 9.94 4.74
N MET A 334 7.78 10.32 3.99
CA MET A 334 6.47 9.67 4.03
C MET A 334 6.38 8.65 2.89
N TYR A 335 5.75 7.52 3.17
CA TYR A 335 5.37 6.54 2.17
C TYR A 335 3.85 6.46 2.22
N LEU A 336 3.16 6.67 1.11
CA LEU A 336 1.70 6.48 1.04
C LEU A 336 1.36 4.99 0.91
N ASN A 337 0.15 4.60 1.32
CA ASN A 337 -0.29 3.22 1.24
C ASN A 337 -0.18 2.71 -0.21
N PRO A 338 0.34 1.48 -0.47
CA PRO A 338 0.51 0.98 -1.83
C PRO A 338 -0.76 0.88 -2.66
N ASN A 339 -1.94 0.81 -2.05
CA ASN A 339 -3.20 0.86 -2.79
C ASN A 339 -3.53 2.30 -3.25
N TYR A 340 -2.96 3.32 -2.62
CA TYR A 340 -3.11 4.71 -3.05
C TYR A 340 -2.20 4.99 -4.25
N GLN A 341 -2.79 4.93 -5.45
CA GLN A 341 -2.08 5.08 -6.71
C GLN A 341 -2.67 6.19 -7.57
N VAL A 342 -1.80 7.05 -8.10
CA VAL A 342 -2.20 8.16 -8.98
C VAL A 342 -1.80 7.97 -10.44
N ALA A 343 -0.93 6.99 -10.73
CA ALA A 343 -0.40 6.69 -12.06
C ALA A 343 -0.15 5.18 -12.22
N LYS A 344 -0.17 4.65 -13.45
CA LYS A 344 0.06 3.22 -13.73
C LYS A 344 1.53 2.84 -13.87
N LEU A 345 2.41 3.74 -14.29
CA LEU A 345 3.84 3.46 -14.50
C LEU A 345 4.76 4.18 -13.52
N LEU A 346 4.44 5.42 -13.12
CA LEU A 346 5.24 6.24 -12.21
C LEU A 346 5.31 5.62 -10.81
N PHE A 347 4.15 5.24 -10.26
CA PHE A 347 4.00 4.91 -8.84
C PHE A 347 3.48 3.51 -8.53
N ARG A 348 2.98 2.76 -9.53
CA ARG A 348 2.27 1.48 -9.29
C ARG A 348 3.18 0.28 -9.07
N TYR A 349 4.41 0.30 -9.59
CA TYR A 349 5.28 -0.87 -9.60
C TYR A 349 6.63 -0.62 -8.92
N ASN A 350 6.99 -1.52 -8.01
CA ASN A 350 8.35 -1.68 -7.52
C ASN A 350 9.21 -2.30 -8.63
N ARG A 351 9.83 -1.44 -9.45
CA ARG A 351 10.61 -1.88 -10.60
C ARG A 351 11.84 -2.70 -10.21
N ARG A 352 12.36 -2.54 -8.99
CA ARG A 352 13.46 -3.37 -8.47
C ARG A 352 13.04 -4.83 -8.28
N ALA A 353 11.74 -5.10 -8.11
CA ALA A 353 11.20 -6.46 -8.00
C ALA A 353 11.05 -7.20 -9.33
N ILE A 354 11.31 -6.54 -10.46
CA ILE A 354 11.29 -7.19 -11.77
C ILE A 354 12.53 -8.08 -11.94
N GLY A 355 13.71 -7.55 -11.60
CA GLY A 355 14.98 -8.29 -11.65
C GLY A 355 15.33 -9.07 -10.38
N ALA A 356 14.54 -8.94 -9.30
CA ALA A 356 14.82 -9.56 -8.00
C ALA A 356 13.67 -10.48 -7.57
N ALA A 357 13.96 -11.77 -7.40
CA ALA A 357 12.96 -12.78 -7.03
C ALA A 357 12.41 -12.64 -5.60
N ASN A 358 13.13 -11.93 -4.72
CA ASN A 358 12.80 -11.76 -3.31
C ASN A 358 12.09 -10.42 -3.02
N ARG A 359 11.35 -9.88 -3.96
CA ARG A 359 10.60 -8.61 -3.79
C ARG A 359 9.27 -8.73 -4.49
N ASN A 360 8.26 -8.00 -4.01
CA ASN A 360 6.96 -7.95 -4.67
C ASN A 360 6.87 -6.72 -5.59
N VAL A 361 6.37 -6.90 -6.81
CA VAL A 361 6.21 -5.82 -7.79
C VAL A 361 5.15 -4.79 -7.40
N TYR A 362 4.29 -5.12 -6.42
CA TYR A 362 3.22 -4.25 -5.93
C TYR A 362 3.58 -3.56 -4.60
N ASP A 363 4.81 -3.70 -4.12
CA ASP A 363 5.34 -2.95 -2.97
C ASP A 363 5.82 -1.56 -3.41
N SER A 364 4.90 -0.80 -3.98
CA SER A 364 5.18 0.48 -4.59
C SER A 364 4.47 1.59 -3.84
N TYR A 365 5.24 2.49 -3.26
CA TYR A 365 4.77 3.56 -2.41
C TYR A 365 5.04 4.90 -3.10
N ILE A 366 4.11 5.83 -3.01
CA ILE A 366 4.40 7.22 -3.34
C ILE A 366 5.19 7.81 -2.18
N THR A 367 6.39 8.29 -2.47
CA THR A 367 7.29 8.96 -1.53
C THR A 367 8.10 10.01 -2.29
N ASN A 368 8.58 11.04 -1.59
CA ASN A 368 9.44 12.08 -2.18
C ASN A 368 8.87 12.67 -3.49
N ALA A 369 7.59 13.07 -3.48
CA ALA A 369 6.91 13.44 -4.72
C ALA A 369 5.96 14.62 -4.52
N MET A 370 5.97 15.54 -5.47
CA MET A 370 4.87 16.46 -5.73
C MET A 370 4.26 16.06 -7.07
N PHE A 371 2.94 15.88 -7.12
CA PHE A 371 2.25 15.43 -8.32
C PHE A 371 0.95 16.16 -8.56
N ALA A 372 0.52 16.15 -9.82
CA ALA A 372 -0.81 16.54 -10.25
C ALA A 372 -1.31 15.56 -11.32
N LYS A 373 -2.60 15.27 -11.31
CA LYS A 373 -3.30 14.41 -12.25
C LYS A 373 -4.57 15.10 -12.71
N LEU A 374 -4.79 15.11 -14.01
CA LEU A 374 -6.04 15.51 -14.64
C LEU A 374 -6.67 14.27 -15.24
N GLY A 375 -7.86 13.90 -14.77
CA GLY A 375 -8.59 12.71 -15.18
C GLY A 375 -9.85 13.06 -15.98
N LEU A 376 -10.19 12.18 -16.92
CA LEU A 376 -11.41 12.20 -17.69
C LEU A 376 -11.97 10.79 -17.75
N ASP A 377 -13.18 10.62 -17.22
CA ASP A 377 -13.89 9.36 -17.17
C ASP A 377 -15.15 9.47 -18.04
N TYR A 378 -15.36 8.48 -18.90
CA TYR A 378 -16.59 8.27 -19.65
C TYR A 378 -17.21 6.93 -19.25
N SER A 379 -18.43 6.95 -18.75
CA SER A 379 -19.22 5.77 -18.38
C SER A 379 -20.47 5.64 -19.25
N SER A 380 -20.71 4.40 -19.68
CA SER A 380 -21.99 3.90 -20.19
C SER A 380 -22.43 2.73 -19.31
N GLU A 381 -23.53 2.06 -19.66
CA GLU A 381 -24.06 0.93 -18.90
C GLU A 381 -23.02 -0.19 -18.69
N SER A 382 -22.33 -0.62 -19.75
CA SER A 382 -21.36 -1.71 -19.69
C SER A 382 -19.91 -1.27 -19.82
N TRP A 383 -19.63 -0.03 -20.22
CA TRP A 383 -18.27 0.42 -20.50
C TRP A 383 -17.85 1.59 -19.62
N LEU A 384 -16.61 1.54 -19.15
CA LEU A 384 -15.94 2.61 -18.44
C LEU A 384 -14.59 2.89 -19.10
N PHE A 385 -14.46 4.09 -19.67
CA PHE A 385 -13.24 4.57 -20.28
C PHE A 385 -12.63 5.62 -19.35
N LYS A 386 -11.35 5.46 -19.04
CA LYS A 386 -10.61 6.40 -18.18
C LYS A 386 -9.37 6.86 -18.92
N SER A 387 -9.16 8.16 -18.92
CA SER A 387 -7.92 8.77 -19.40
C SER A 387 -7.38 9.72 -18.35
N ALA A 388 -6.06 9.78 -18.20
CA ALA A 388 -5.46 10.74 -17.30
C ALA A 388 -4.11 11.24 -17.82
N PHE A 389 -3.82 12.50 -17.54
CA PHE A 389 -2.49 13.08 -17.64
C PHE A 389 -1.94 13.30 -16.25
N ILE A 390 -0.74 12.81 -15.98
CA ILE A 390 -0.08 12.91 -14.69
C ILE A 390 1.25 13.63 -14.88
N TRP A 391 1.59 14.51 -13.96
CA TRP A 391 2.91 15.14 -13.84
C TRP A 391 3.43 14.91 -12.42
N ALA A 392 4.72 14.65 -12.29
CA ALA A 392 5.36 14.55 -10.99
C ALA A 392 6.82 15.05 -10.99
N VAL A 393 7.23 15.59 -9.85
CA VAL A 393 8.61 15.98 -9.52
C VAL A 393 8.99 15.50 -8.12
N ALA A 394 10.27 15.28 -7.89
CA ALA A 394 10.83 14.89 -6.61
C ALA A 394 10.86 16.09 -5.66
N LYS A 395 10.69 15.83 -4.37
CA LYS A 395 10.75 16.89 -3.33
C LYS A 395 12.17 17.13 -2.83
N GLU A 396 12.96 16.06 -2.78
CA GLU A 396 14.34 15.98 -2.34
C GLU A 396 15.17 15.35 -3.45
N THR A 397 16.29 15.98 -3.78
CA THR A 397 17.24 15.54 -4.79
C THR A 397 18.66 15.59 -4.25
N ALA A 398 19.54 14.78 -4.82
CA ALA A 398 20.96 14.83 -4.49
C ALA A 398 21.61 16.14 -4.97
N THR A 399 22.37 16.80 -4.09
CA THR A 399 23.22 17.96 -4.43
C THR A 399 24.69 17.59 -4.23
N ALA A 400 25.52 17.79 -5.24
CA ALA A 400 26.93 17.43 -5.22
C ALA A 400 27.64 17.99 -3.97
N GLY A 401 28.41 17.14 -3.29
CA GLY A 401 29.11 17.47 -2.05
C GLY A 401 28.27 17.38 -0.77
N SER A 402 26.99 17.02 -0.86
CA SER A 402 26.10 16.87 0.29
C SER A 402 25.66 15.41 0.51
N ASN A 403 25.14 15.11 1.69
CA ASN A 403 24.40 13.86 1.89
C ASN A 403 23.05 13.95 1.18
N ALA A 404 22.58 12.80 0.72
CA ALA A 404 21.34 12.61 0.00
C ALA A 404 20.70 11.28 0.43
N PHE A 405 19.45 11.07 0.05
CA PHE A 405 18.74 9.82 0.31
C PHE A 405 18.17 9.26 -0.99
N ASN A 406 18.33 7.95 -1.18
CA ASN A 406 17.71 7.24 -2.28
C ASN A 406 16.44 6.57 -1.76
N HIS A 407 15.27 7.11 -2.12
CA HIS A 407 13.96 6.62 -1.69
C HIS A 407 13.55 5.30 -2.37
N THR A 408 14.26 4.87 -3.42
CA THR A 408 14.02 3.59 -4.09
C THR A 408 14.74 2.45 -3.37
N SER A 409 15.95 2.69 -2.86
CA SER A 409 16.74 1.71 -2.08
C SER A 409 16.65 1.92 -0.56
N ASN A 410 16.06 3.02 -0.10
CA ASN A 410 15.99 3.44 1.30
C ASN A 410 17.35 3.57 1.97
N THR A 411 18.30 4.22 1.28
CA THR A 411 19.69 4.36 1.75
C THR A 411 20.16 5.80 1.64
N ALA A 412 20.80 6.30 2.70
CA ALA A 412 21.56 7.54 2.66
C ALA A 412 22.90 7.34 1.91
N PHE A 413 23.37 8.38 1.23
CA PHE A 413 24.63 8.38 0.49
C PHE A 413 25.21 9.79 0.37
N SER A 414 26.49 9.90 0.04
CA SER A 414 27.11 11.19 -0.29
C SER A 414 27.08 11.41 -1.80
N ALA A 415 26.49 12.53 -2.22
CA ALA A 415 26.29 12.86 -3.61
C ALA A 415 27.56 13.44 -4.24
N VAL A 416 27.97 12.91 -5.38
CA VAL A 416 29.11 13.37 -6.18
C VAL A 416 28.65 14.29 -7.31
N THR A 417 27.41 14.16 -7.75
CA THR A 417 26.79 14.93 -8.83
C THR A 417 25.43 15.47 -8.40
N ASN A 418 24.91 16.47 -9.11
CA ASN A 418 23.54 16.93 -8.89
C ASN A 418 22.54 15.97 -9.54
N GLN A 419 21.40 15.76 -8.88
CA GLN A 419 20.27 15.00 -9.40
C GLN A 419 19.16 15.97 -9.84
N ASP A 420 18.57 15.68 -10.99
CA ASP A 420 17.40 16.38 -11.51
C ASP A 420 16.13 16.01 -10.72
N ASP A 421 15.16 16.92 -10.60
CA ASP A 421 13.93 16.69 -9.83
C ASP A 421 12.79 16.12 -10.67
N GLN A 422 12.89 16.06 -12.00
CA GLN A 422 11.80 15.65 -12.85
C GLN A 422 11.60 14.13 -12.78
N LEU A 423 10.48 13.70 -12.17
CA LEU A 423 10.08 12.27 -12.19
C LEU A 423 9.49 11.91 -13.55
N GLY A 424 8.70 12.81 -14.15
CA GLY A 424 8.20 12.67 -15.51
C GLY A 424 6.75 13.12 -15.71
N TYR A 425 6.23 12.82 -16.90
CA TYR A 425 4.83 12.97 -17.27
C TYR A 425 4.27 11.64 -17.78
N GLU A 426 3.03 11.31 -17.43
CA GLU A 426 2.41 10.06 -17.82
C GLU A 426 1.03 10.29 -18.44
N ILE A 427 0.74 9.53 -19.50
CA ILE A 427 -0.60 9.43 -20.06
C ILE A 427 -1.11 8.02 -19.78
N ASP A 428 -2.19 7.95 -19.03
CA ASP A 428 -2.88 6.71 -18.68
C ASP A 428 -4.17 6.57 -19.48
N LEU A 429 -4.42 5.36 -20.00
CA LEU A 429 -5.67 4.96 -20.65
C LEU A 429 -6.14 3.64 -20.03
N SER A 430 -7.43 3.55 -19.71
CA SER A 430 -8.06 2.31 -19.25
C SER A 430 -9.43 2.14 -19.89
N ILE A 431 -9.78 0.89 -20.19
CA ILE A 431 -11.12 0.51 -20.64
C ILE A 431 -11.54 -0.68 -19.80
N ASP A 432 -12.65 -0.56 -19.09
CA ASP A 432 -13.27 -1.65 -18.34
C ASP A 432 -14.64 -1.96 -18.96
N TYR A 433 -14.86 -3.22 -19.33
CA TYR A 433 -16.12 -3.76 -19.80
C TYR A 433 -16.74 -4.63 -18.71
N LYS A 434 -17.89 -4.21 -18.20
CA LYS A 434 -18.74 -4.99 -17.30
C LYS A 434 -19.51 -6.00 -18.14
N TRP A 435 -19.05 -7.25 -18.13
CA TRP A 435 -19.77 -8.33 -18.79
C TRP A 435 -21.12 -8.53 -18.09
N ASN A 436 -21.10 -8.56 -16.76
CA ASN A 436 -22.28 -8.54 -15.89
C ASN A 436 -21.93 -7.81 -14.58
N ASN A 437 -22.73 -7.99 -13.53
CA ASN A 437 -22.51 -7.34 -12.25
C ASN A 437 -21.26 -7.85 -11.51
N GLU A 438 -20.87 -9.11 -11.77
CA GLU A 438 -19.80 -9.81 -11.09
C GLU A 438 -18.49 -9.80 -11.88
N ILE A 439 -18.55 -9.82 -13.22
CA ILE A 439 -17.43 -10.05 -14.12
C ILE A 439 -17.08 -8.77 -14.87
N THR A 440 -15.82 -8.34 -14.71
CA THR A 440 -15.24 -7.21 -15.45
C THR A 440 -14.02 -7.64 -16.23
N VAL A 441 -13.96 -7.27 -17.51
CA VAL A 441 -12.79 -7.42 -18.37
C VAL A 441 -12.20 -6.04 -18.66
N GLY A 442 -10.94 -5.84 -18.31
CA GLY A 442 -10.26 -4.55 -18.43
C GLY A 442 -9.03 -4.61 -19.31
N SER A 443 -8.71 -3.48 -19.93
CA SER A 443 -7.42 -3.23 -20.57
C SER A 443 -6.88 -1.88 -20.13
N SER A 444 -5.57 -1.73 -20.17
CA SER A 444 -4.92 -0.47 -19.82
C SER A 444 -3.65 -0.28 -20.64
N ALA A 445 -3.38 0.97 -20.99
CA ALA A 445 -2.14 1.40 -21.59
C ALA A 445 -1.61 2.60 -20.80
N ALA A 446 -0.30 2.71 -20.67
CA ALA A 446 0.33 3.89 -20.11
C ALA A 446 1.60 4.23 -20.89
N TYR A 447 1.87 5.52 -21.07
CA TYR A 447 3.12 6.00 -21.65
C TYR A 447 3.74 7.04 -20.72
N LEU A 448 4.95 6.75 -20.26
CA LEU A 448 5.71 7.61 -19.35
C LEU A 448 6.82 8.31 -20.13
N PHE A 449 6.71 9.64 -20.22
CA PHE A 449 7.81 10.53 -20.54
C PHE A 449 8.70 10.64 -19.30
N THR A 450 9.71 9.79 -19.24
CA THR A 450 10.58 9.65 -18.07
C THR A 450 11.42 10.92 -17.91
N GLY A 451 11.46 11.48 -16.69
CA GLY A 451 12.36 12.58 -16.36
C GLY A 451 13.74 12.11 -15.90
N GLU A 452 14.71 13.03 -15.90
CA GLU A 452 16.13 12.73 -15.66
C GLU A 452 16.44 12.32 -14.21
N TYR A 453 15.49 12.47 -13.27
CA TYR A 453 15.62 11.98 -11.89
C TYR A 453 16.07 10.51 -11.85
N TRP A 454 15.51 9.66 -12.72
CA TRP A 454 15.75 8.22 -12.76
C TRP A 454 17.07 7.83 -13.42
N ALA A 455 17.67 8.71 -14.21
CA ALA A 455 18.94 8.49 -14.88
C ALA A 455 20.14 8.80 -13.98
N TYR A 456 19.89 9.25 -12.74
CA TYR A 456 20.93 9.59 -11.79
C TYR A 456 21.76 8.38 -11.37
N THR A 457 23.06 8.44 -11.65
CA THR A 457 24.00 7.36 -11.35
C THR A 457 24.90 7.65 -10.16
N ASN A 458 24.89 8.87 -9.58
CA ASN A 458 25.88 9.35 -8.61
C ASN A 458 27.35 9.21 -9.08
N SER A 459 27.63 9.46 -10.36
CA SER A 459 28.97 9.29 -10.95
C SER A 459 29.29 10.38 -11.97
N THR A 460 30.55 10.83 -11.99
CA THR A 460 31.05 11.76 -13.01
C THR A 460 31.53 11.05 -14.29
N THR A 461 31.73 9.72 -14.23
CA THR A 461 32.26 8.93 -15.37
C THR A 461 31.21 8.00 -15.98
N GLN A 462 30.28 7.51 -15.16
CA GLN A 462 29.16 6.67 -15.62
C GLN A 462 27.90 7.52 -15.69
N ILE A 463 27.67 8.19 -16.81
CA ILE A 463 26.48 9.04 -17.02
C ILE A 463 25.42 8.25 -17.78
N ASN A 464 24.16 8.39 -17.39
CA ASN A 464 23.02 7.80 -18.08
C ASN A 464 22.02 8.89 -18.49
N LYS A 465 21.03 8.53 -19.29
CA LYS A 465 19.91 9.39 -19.70
C LYS A 465 18.59 8.70 -19.49
N ALA A 466 17.57 9.48 -19.21
CA ALA A 466 16.21 8.98 -19.14
C ALA A 466 15.77 8.38 -20.48
N GLU A 467 14.99 7.31 -20.40
CA GLU A 467 14.32 6.73 -21.55
C GLU A 467 12.89 6.36 -21.15
N ASN A 468 11.96 6.68 -22.05
CA ASN A 468 10.54 6.51 -21.82
C ASN A 468 10.19 5.02 -21.60
N SER A 469 9.10 4.79 -20.86
CA SER A 469 8.52 3.46 -20.67
C SER A 469 7.11 3.43 -21.22
N PHE A 470 6.67 2.27 -21.71
CA PHE A 470 5.24 2.02 -21.93
C PHE A 470 4.78 0.80 -21.14
N LEU A 471 3.48 0.77 -20.82
CA LEU A 471 2.81 -0.39 -20.24
C LEU A 471 1.57 -0.77 -21.04
N LEU A 472 1.35 -2.07 -21.15
CA LEU A 472 0.07 -2.64 -21.55
C LEU A 472 -0.36 -3.65 -20.49
N GLN A 473 -1.63 -3.62 -20.11
CA GLN A 473 -2.20 -4.57 -19.19
C GLN A 473 -3.56 -5.05 -19.68
N LEU A 474 -3.79 -6.34 -19.56
CA LEU A 474 -5.11 -6.98 -19.68
C LEU A 474 -5.46 -7.58 -18.34
N ARG A 475 -6.72 -7.46 -17.92
CA ARG A 475 -7.17 -7.94 -16.62
C ARG A 475 -8.59 -8.48 -16.69
N THR A 476 -8.91 -9.42 -15.84
CA THR A 476 -10.27 -9.93 -15.63
C THR A 476 -10.48 -10.14 -14.15
N SER A 477 -11.62 -9.71 -13.64
CA SER A 477 -12.02 -9.93 -12.26
C SER A 477 -13.42 -10.49 -12.16
N ILE A 478 -13.64 -11.25 -11.10
CA ILE A 478 -14.93 -11.79 -10.66
C ILE A 478 -15.10 -11.39 -9.20
N ASP A 479 -16.06 -10.55 -8.92
CA ASP A 479 -16.52 -10.18 -7.57
C ASP A 479 -17.79 -11.00 -7.30
N PHE A 480 -17.80 -11.84 -6.25
CA PHE A 480 -18.88 -12.79 -5.95
C PHE A 480 -19.30 -12.77 -4.48
#